data_AF-A0A9P6GY40-F1
#
_entry.id   AF-A0A9P6GY40-F1
#
_cell.length_a   1.000
_cell.length_b   1.000
_cell.length_c   1.000
_cell.angle_alpha   90.00
_cell.angle_beta   90.00
_cell.angle_gamma   90.00
#
_symmetry.space_group_name_H-M   'P 1'
#
loop_
_entity.id
_entity.type
_entity.pdbx_description
1 polymer ?
#
loop_
_entity_poly.entity_id
_entity_poly.type
_entity_poly.pdbx_seq_one_letter_code
_entity_poly.pdbx_strand_id
1 'polypeptide(L)'
;MKLIEIGRVVAKSLKTERHVKAIIIGIIDASFVVLRKQNNEVEIAPVSSFTLLDEVYDIQGKSEEEVVRLIQCEKKEDKSSDFDRFKLKLQEKIKNEILKEKGLAN
;
A
#
# COMPACT_ATOMS: atom_id res chain seq x y z
N MET A 1 -1.22 4.87 -18.22
CA MET A 1 -0.82 3.44 -18.08
C MET A 1 0.35 3.37 -17.12
N LYS A 2 0.40 2.37 -16.23
CA LYS A 2 1.54 2.17 -15.32
C LYS A 2 2.59 1.29 -16.01
N LEU A 3 3.86 1.65 -15.87
CA LEU A 3 4.98 0.94 -16.48
C LEU A 3 5.79 0.21 -15.41
N ILE A 4 6.33 -0.95 -15.80
CA ILE A 4 7.30 -1.69 -15.00
C ILE A 4 8.66 -1.03 -15.23
N GLU A 5 9.14 -0.33 -14.22
CA GLU A 5 10.43 0.37 -14.25
C GLU A 5 11.12 0.25 -12.89
N ILE A 6 12.44 0.42 -12.90
CA ILE A 6 13.25 0.41 -11.68
C ILE A 6 12.82 1.59 -10.80
N GLY A 7 12.65 1.34 -9.50
CA GLY A 7 12.18 2.34 -8.55
C GLY A 7 10.66 2.44 -8.39
N ARG A 8 9.89 1.68 -9.18
CA ARG A 8 8.43 1.60 -9.04
C ARG A 8 8.05 0.88 -7.75
N VAL A 9 7.12 1.46 -6.99
CA VAL A 9 6.55 0.81 -5.81
C VAL A 9 5.45 -0.16 -6.21
N VAL A 10 5.47 -1.33 -5.59
CA VAL A 10 4.50 -2.39 -5.79
C VAL A 10 3.92 -2.84 -4.45
N ALA A 11 2.70 -3.37 -4.50
CA ALA A 11 2.06 -4.01 -3.37
C ALA A 11 1.59 -5.41 -3.79
N LYS A 12 1.42 -6.32 -2.84
CA LYS A 12 0.83 -7.63 -3.13
C LYS A 12 -0.55 -7.49 -3.77
N SER A 13 -0.88 -8.39 -4.70
CA SER A 13 -2.17 -8.35 -5.40
C SER A 13 -3.37 -8.51 -4.44
N LEU A 14 -3.20 -9.35 -3.41
CA LEU A 14 -4.21 -9.63 -2.40
C LEU A 14 -4.53 -8.39 -1.55
N LYS A 15 -5.81 -7.98 -1.52
CA LYS A 15 -6.27 -6.75 -0.84
C LYS A 15 -5.87 -6.66 0.63
N THR A 16 -5.88 -7.77 1.36
CA THR A 16 -5.54 -7.84 2.79
C THR A 16 -4.07 -7.52 3.07
N GLU A 17 -3.18 -7.81 2.11
CA GLU A 17 -1.72 -7.69 2.25
C GLU A 17 -1.14 -6.46 1.52
N ARG A 18 -1.99 -5.58 0.98
CA ARG A 18 -1.55 -4.36 0.28
C ARG A 18 -0.80 -3.36 1.14
N HIS A 19 -0.86 -3.51 2.46
CA HIS A 19 -0.07 -2.73 3.41
C HIS A 19 1.43 -3.06 3.31
N VAL A 20 1.78 -4.24 2.81
CA VAL A 20 3.17 -4.62 2.54
C VAL A 20 3.56 -4.09 1.17
N LYS A 21 4.39 -3.04 1.17
CA LYS A 21 4.97 -2.46 -0.04
C LYS A 21 6.35 -3.07 -0.31
N ALA A 22 6.73 -3.09 -1.59
CA ALA A 22 8.06 -3.41 -2.07
C ALA A 22 8.43 -2.47 -3.22
N ILE A 23 9.70 -2.45 -3.62
CA ILE A 23 10.19 -1.64 -4.74
C ILE A 23 10.93 -2.51 -5.75
N ILE A 24 10.75 -2.22 -7.03
CA ILE A 24 11.47 -2.91 -8.11
C ILE A 24 12.91 -2.39 -8.15
N ILE A 25 13.88 -3.28 -7.93
CA ILE A 25 15.31 -2.96 -8.04
C ILE A 25 15.86 -3.39 -9.40
N GLY A 26 15.34 -4.49 -9.95
CA GLY A 26 15.83 -5.06 -11.20
C GLY A 26 14.72 -5.73 -11.98
N ILE A 27 14.90 -5.82 -13.30
CA ILE A 27 14.00 -6.50 -14.22
C ILE A 27 14.81 -7.62 -14.85
N ILE A 28 14.35 -8.86 -14.69
CA ILE A 28 15.03 -10.04 -15.24
C ILE A 28 14.53 -10.29 -16.65
N ASP A 29 13.21 -10.44 -16.78
CA ASP A 29 12.53 -10.71 -18.05
C ASP A 29 11.12 -10.08 -18.03
N ALA A 30 10.29 -10.45 -19.01
CA ALA A 30 8.91 -9.95 -19.11
C ALA A 30 7.99 -10.45 -17.97
N SER A 31 8.37 -11.52 -17.27
CA SER A 31 7.53 -12.21 -16.28
C SER A 31 8.04 -12.05 -14.85
N PHE A 32 9.31 -11.76 -14.63
CA PHE A 32 9.99 -11.74 -13.34
C PHE A 32 10.76 -10.45 -13.09
N VAL A 33 10.61 -9.95 -11.88
CA VAL A 33 11.31 -8.76 -11.38
C VAL A 33 11.94 -9.04 -10.02
N VAL A 34 12.99 -8.30 -9.72
CA VAL A 34 13.66 -8.32 -8.42
C VAL A 34 13.05 -7.23 -7.55
N LEU A 35 12.45 -7.63 -6.44
CA LEU A 35 11.82 -6.75 -5.47
C LEU A 35 12.67 -6.67 -4.20
N ARG A 36 12.73 -5.48 -3.60
CA ARG A 36 13.16 -5.32 -2.21
C ARG A 36 11.98 -4.97 -1.33
N LYS A 37 11.83 -5.73 -0.25
CA LYS A 37 10.76 -5.58 0.74
C LYS A 37 11.16 -4.61 1.85
N GLN A 38 10.18 -4.24 2.67
CA GLN A 38 10.38 -3.41 3.87
C GLN A 38 11.30 -4.06 4.93
N ASN A 39 11.43 -5.38 4.96
CA ASN A 39 12.34 -6.11 5.85
C ASN A 39 13.78 -6.22 5.30
N ASN A 40 14.10 -5.46 4.24
CA ASN A 40 15.36 -5.51 3.50
C ASN A 40 15.66 -6.84 2.77
N GLU A 41 14.72 -7.80 2.75
CA GLU A 41 14.87 -9.00 1.94
C GLU A 41 14.69 -8.70 0.46
N VAL A 42 15.48 -9.39 -0.35
CA VAL A 42 15.39 -9.37 -1.80
C VAL A 42 14.70 -10.64 -2.27
N GLU A 43 13.63 -10.48 -3.05
CA GLU A 43 12.86 -11.59 -3.59
C GLU A 43 12.70 -11.42 -5.11
N ILE A 44 12.78 -12.53 -5.84
CA ILE A 44 12.38 -12.58 -7.25
C ILE A 44 10.91 -12.95 -7.29
N ALA A 45 10.08 -12.06 -7.84
CA ALA A 45 8.64 -12.24 -7.87
C ALA A 45 8.10 -12.13 -9.31
N PRO A 46 7.10 -12.95 -9.68
CA PRO A 46 6.45 -12.82 -10.97
C PRO A 46 5.55 -11.59 -11.01
N VAL A 47 5.44 -10.95 -12.17
CA VAL A 47 4.63 -9.73 -12.40
C VAL A 47 3.16 -9.92 -12.01
N SER A 48 2.65 -11.15 -12.12
CA SER A 48 1.27 -11.50 -11.74
C SER A 48 1.00 -11.47 -10.23
N SER A 49 2.03 -11.50 -9.38
CA SER A 49 1.89 -11.58 -7.91
C SER A 49 1.64 -10.24 -7.22
N PHE A 50 1.86 -9.13 -7.92
CA PHE A 50 1.77 -7.79 -7.36
C PHE A 50 0.96 -6.83 -8.23
N THR A 51 0.65 -5.67 -7.66
CA THR A 51 -0.01 -4.56 -8.34
C THR A 51 0.89 -3.33 -8.28
N LEU A 52 0.99 -2.62 -9.40
CA LEU A 52 1.80 -1.40 -9.52
C LEU A 52 1.10 -0.23 -8.80
N LEU A 53 1.81 0.45 -7.90
CA LEU A 53 1.37 1.71 -7.33
C LEU A 53 1.79 2.88 -8.21
N ASP A 54 1.26 4.07 -7.93
CA ASP A 54 1.55 5.28 -8.73
C ASP A 54 2.93 5.88 -8.39
N GLU A 55 3.47 5.56 -7.22
CA GLU A 55 4.76 6.05 -6.72
C GLU A 55 5.94 5.42 -7.47
N VAL A 56 6.91 6.26 -7.86
CA VAL A 56 8.22 5.88 -8.41
C VAL A 56 9.26 6.72 -7.71
N TYR A 57 10.35 6.07 -7.30
CA TYR A 57 11.48 6.76 -6.69
C TYR A 57 12.73 6.50 -7.50
N ASP A 58 13.60 7.51 -7.60
CA ASP A 58 14.95 7.29 -8.09
C ASP A 58 15.78 6.61 -7.00
N ILE A 59 16.27 5.40 -7.31
CA ILE A 59 17.04 4.57 -6.40
C ILE A 59 18.52 4.46 -6.80
N GLN A 60 18.95 5.12 -7.88
CA GLN A 60 20.35 5.05 -8.31
C GLN A 60 21.27 5.73 -7.29
N GLY A 61 22.33 5.03 -6.86
CA GLY A 61 23.31 5.55 -5.90
C GLY A 61 22.82 5.66 -4.46
N LYS A 62 21.57 5.28 -4.16
CA LYS A 62 21.06 5.23 -2.78
C LYS A 62 21.54 3.98 -2.06
N SER A 63 21.71 4.10 -0.75
CA SER A 63 21.98 2.93 0.10
C SER A 63 20.73 2.07 0.25
N GLU A 64 20.91 0.80 0.62
CA GLU A 64 19.78 -0.12 0.81
C GLU A 64 18.79 0.37 1.85
N GLU A 65 19.30 0.99 2.92
CA GLU A 65 18.52 1.54 4.03
C GLU A 65 17.66 2.72 3.58
N GLU A 66 18.19 3.59 2.71
CA GLU A 66 17.45 4.72 2.15
C GLU A 66 16.31 4.23 1.27
N VAL A 67 16.54 3.18 0.47
CA VAL A 67 15.52 2.57 -0.37
C VAL A 67 14.39 1.96 0.47
N VAL A 68 14.73 1.31 1.60
CA VAL A 68 13.72 0.75 2.52
C VAL A 68 12.89 1.86 3.18
N ARG A 69 13.48 3.00 3.54
CA ARG A 69 12.74 4.14 4.13
C ARG A 69 11.67 4.69 3.18
N LEU A 70 11.89 4.64 1.87
CA LEU A 70 10.92 5.13 0.87
C LEU A 70 9.65 4.27 0.81
N ILE A 71 9.72 3.00 1.21
CA ILE A 71 8.60 2.07 1.17
C ILE A 71 8.00 1.76 2.53
N GLN A 72 8.60 2.25 3.62
CA GLN A 72 8.06 2.08 4.96
C GLN A 72 6.71 2.79 5.08
N CYS A 73 5.65 2.01 5.30
CA CYS A 73 4.37 2.55 5.73
C CYS A 73 4.33 2.51 7.25
N GLU A 74 3.92 3.60 7.87
CA GLU A 74 3.46 3.57 9.25
C GLU A 74 2.28 2.59 9.31
N LYS A 75 2.50 1.39 9.83
CA LYS A 75 1.41 0.50 10.21
C LYS A 75 0.64 1.23 11.30
N LYS A 76 -0.45 1.90 10.92
CA LYS A 76 -1.54 2.15 11.87
C LYS A 76 -2.10 0.79 12.21
N GLU A 77 -1.64 0.23 13.32
CA GLU A 77 -2.32 -0.90 13.93
C GLU A 77 -3.72 -0.43 14.28
N ASP A 78 -4.71 -0.75 13.44
CA ASP A 78 -6.12 -0.60 13.76
C ASP A 78 -6.51 -1.66 14.80
N LYS A 79 -5.95 -1.55 16.01
CA LYS A 79 -6.46 -2.24 17.19
C LYS A 79 -7.70 -1.48 17.65
N SER A 80 -8.78 -1.55 16.87
CA SER A 80 -10.05 -0.97 17.28
C SER A 80 -10.67 -1.84 18.37
N SER A 81 -10.81 -1.30 19.57
CA SER A 81 -11.56 -1.98 20.62
C SER A 81 -13.05 -2.07 20.25
N ASP A 82 -13.82 -2.91 20.94
CA ASP A 82 -15.26 -2.99 20.73
C ASP A 82 -15.96 -1.66 21.02
N PHE A 83 -15.45 -0.92 22.02
CA PHE A 83 -15.93 0.42 22.35
C PHE A 83 -15.61 1.45 21.28
N ASP A 84 -14.46 1.36 20.61
CA ASP A 84 -14.13 2.26 19.49
C ASP A 84 -15.01 1.98 18.27
N ARG A 85 -15.32 0.71 18.01
CA ARG A 85 -16.30 0.32 16.99
C ARG A 85 -17.70 0.85 17.31
N PHE A 86 -18.10 0.86 18.58
CA PHE A 86 -19.37 1.47 19.00
C PHE A 86 -19.41 2.99 18.73
N LYS A 87 -18.35 3.73 19.10
CA LYS A 87 -18.27 5.19 18.83
C LYS A 87 -18.36 5.49 17.34
N LEU A 88 -17.64 4.74 16.51
CA LEU A 88 -17.68 4.92 15.05
C LEU A 88 -19.08 4.71 14.48
N LYS A 89 -19.77 3.64 14.90
CA LYS A 89 -21.17 3.37 14.49
C LYS A 89 -22.11 4.50 14.92
N LEU A 90 -21.95 5.03 16.13
CA LEU A 90 -22.79 6.13 16.61
C LEU A 90 -22.55 7.41 15.80
N GLN A 91 -21.28 7.73 15.50
CA GLN A 91 -20.94 8.89 14.67
C GLN A 91 -21.51 8.77 13.25
N GLU A 92 -21.44 7.58 12.65
CA GLU A 92 -22.01 7.33 11.32
C GLU A 92 -23.54 7.46 11.32
N LYS A 93 -24.21 6.96 12.36
CA LYS A 93 -25.65 7.11 12.53
C LYS A 93 -26.07 8.58 12.61
N ILE A 94 -25.39 9.39 13.43
CA ILE A 94 -25.68 10.82 13.57
C ILE A 94 -25.44 11.56 12.24
N LYS A 95 -24.34 11.26 11.53
CA LYS A 95 -24.07 11.85 10.21
C LYS A 95 -25.20 11.56 9.22
N ASN A 96 -25.70 10.32 9.20
CA ASN A 96 -26.77 9.92 8.30
C ASN A 96 -28.11 10.58 8.66
N GLU A 97 -28.40 10.75 9.94
CA GLU A 97 -29.60 11.48 10.40
C GLU A 97 -29.54 12.95 9.97
N ILE A 98 -28.40 13.64 10.17
CA ILE A 98 -28.22 15.03 9.73
C ILE A 98 -28.32 15.17 8.21
N LEU A 99 -27.77 14.22 7.45
CA LEU A 99 -27.84 14.23 5.98
C LEU A 99 -29.27 14.03 5.47
N LYS A 100 -30.07 13.19 6.14
CA LYS A 100 -31.50 13.00 5.85
C LYS A 100 -32.31 14.25 6.18
N GLU A 101 -32.07 14.88 7.33
CA GLU A 101 -32.73 16.14 7.70
C GLU A 101 -32.45 17.27 6.71
N LYS A 102 -31.24 17.30 6.12
CA LYS A 102 -30.85 18.29 5.10
C LYS A 102 -31.26 17.90 3.68
N GLY A 103 -31.94 16.77 3.48
CA GLY A 103 -32.41 16.31 2.16
C GLY A 103 -31.28 15.92 1.18
N LEU A 104 -30.07 15.64 1.69
CA LEU A 104 -28.89 15.30 0.90
C LEU A 104 -28.67 13.78 0.79
N ALA A 105 -29.43 12.99 1.53
CA ALA A 105 -29.44 11.54 1.47
C ALA A 105 -30.88 11.03 1.46
N ASN A 106 -31.23 10.24 0.44
CA ASN A 106 -32.53 9.54 0.36
C ASN A 106 -32.59 8.38 1.37
#